data_AF-A0A7V7X5R9-F1
#
_entry.id   AF-A0A7V7X5R9-F1
#
_cell.length_a   1.000
_cell.length_b   1.000
_cell.length_c   1.000
_cell.angle_alpha   90.00
_cell.angle_beta   90.00
_cell.angle_gamma   90.00
#
_symmetry.space_group_name_H-M   'P 1'
#
loop_
_entity.id
_entity.type
_entity.pdbx_description
1 polymer ?
#
loop_
_entity_poly.entity_id
_entity_poly.type
_entity_poly.pdbx_seq_one_letter_code
_entity_poly.pdbx_strand_id
1 'polypeptide(L)'
;MKTLLITFMLLEEGGHKGGLLDIDPGLIIWTLITFGLLLVLLGKFAWKPIITTLQERETKIKNSLEQAEKARRDAEGLIAKNNEMLAQAEREAQDIARKAKENAEKLKNEIAEQAKIEAVKLLQTAKKEIDNEKNSALVFLKNEVAAMAVQAAGKIIGANLDAEKHRKLVDDFIKEMPTSKN
;
A
#
# COMPACT_ATOMS: atom_id res chain seq x y z
N MET A 1 74.66 -68.01 17.94
CA MET A 1 73.31 -67.44 18.15
C MET A 1 72.34 -68.42 18.82
N LYS A 2 72.38 -69.73 18.53
CA LYS A 2 71.62 -70.76 19.28
C LYS A 2 71.98 -70.86 20.77
N THR A 3 73.24 -70.63 21.14
CA THR A 3 73.70 -70.72 22.54
C THR A 3 73.15 -69.61 23.43
N LEU A 4 72.94 -68.39 22.91
CA LEU A 4 72.37 -67.26 23.66
C LEU A 4 70.85 -67.40 23.87
N LEU A 5 70.14 -68.00 22.92
CA LEU A 5 68.72 -68.33 23.08
C LEU A 5 68.52 -69.45 24.13
N ILE A 6 69.40 -70.45 24.14
CA ILE A 6 69.36 -71.53 25.13
C ILE A 6 69.75 -71.03 26.53
N THR A 7 70.68 -70.08 26.65
CA THR A 7 71.02 -69.43 27.93
C THR A 7 69.91 -68.53 28.45
N PHE A 8 69.13 -67.85 27.58
CA PHE A 8 67.94 -67.10 28.02
C PHE A 8 66.80 -68.03 28.45
N MET A 9 66.66 -69.19 27.80
CA MET A 9 65.68 -70.23 28.19
C MET A 9 66.07 -70.96 29.49
N LEU A 10 67.36 -71.12 29.79
CA LEU A 10 67.85 -71.77 31.02
C LEU A 10 67.96 -70.84 32.23
N LEU A 11 67.85 -69.52 32.05
CA LEU A 11 67.76 -68.54 33.14
C LEU A 11 66.30 -68.34 33.62
N GLU A 12 65.35 -69.00 32.96
CA GLU A 12 63.93 -69.05 33.31
C GLU A 12 63.55 -70.35 34.04
N GLU A 13 64.51 -70.99 34.71
CA GLU A 13 64.24 -72.04 35.70
C GLU A 13 64.87 -71.69 37.06
N GLY A 14 64.51 -70.51 37.56
CA GLY A 14 64.46 -70.26 38.99
C GLY A 14 63.17 -70.87 39.53
N GLY A 15 63.24 -72.14 39.95
CA GLY A 15 62.11 -72.93 40.40
C GLY A 15 61.22 -72.24 41.44
N HIS A 16 59.97 -72.04 41.07
CA HIS A 16 58.86 -72.33 41.98
C HIS A 16 58.25 -73.65 41.53
N LYS A 17 58.50 -74.71 42.32
CA LYS A 17 57.63 -75.88 42.31
C LYS A 17 56.27 -75.38 42.72
N GLY A 18 55.40 -75.22 41.72
CA GLY A 18 54.09 -74.66 41.86
C GLY A 18 53.10 -75.52 41.07
N GLY A 19 52.47 -76.52 41.67
CA GLY A 19 51.28 -77.13 41.08
C GLY A 19 50.22 -76.06 40.77
N LEU A 20 49.22 -76.36 39.93
CA LEU A 20 48.06 -75.47 39.72
C LEU A 20 47.31 -75.13 41.05
N LEU A 21 47.65 -75.84 42.13
CA LEU A 21 47.18 -75.67 43.51
C LEU A 21 48.30 -75.34 44.52
N ASP A 22 49.55 -75.13 44.09
CA ASP A 22 50.53 -74.49 44.98
C ASP A 22 50.17 -73.02 45.05
N ILE A 23 49.53 -72.68 46.16
CA ILE A 23 49.21 -71.32 46.52
C ILE A 23 50.54 -70.64 46.85
N ASP A 24 51.14 -70.00 45.84
CA ASP A 24 52.23 -69.06 46.05
C ASP A 24 51.65 -67.78 46.66
N PRO A 25 51.84 -67.52 47.97
CA PRO A 25 51.28 -66.35 48.61
C PRO A 25 51.83 -65.05 47.99
N GLY A 26 53.05 -65.09 47.43
CA GLY A 26 53.67 -63.96 46.76
C GLY A 26 52.97 -63.58 45.46
N LEU A 27 52.60 -64.56 44.62
CA LEU A 27 51.85 -64.32 43.39
C LEU A 27 50.46 -63.73 43.69
N ILE A 28 49.74 -64.27 44.67
CA ILE A 28 48.42 -63.77 45.06
C ILE A 28 48.49 -62.32 45.56
N ILE A 29 49.48 -62.01 46.40
CA ILE A 29 49.70 -60.63 46.89
C ILE A 29 49.99 -59.69 45.73
N TRP A 30 50.87 -60.07 44.79
CA TRP A 30 51.19 -59.21 43.64
C TRP A 30 50.00 -59.06 42.68
N THR A 31 49.23 -60.11 42.45
CA THR A 31 47.99 -60.03 41.65
C THR A 31 46.97 -59.10 42.31
N LEU A 32 46.79 -59.17 43.64
CA LEU A 32 45.91 -58.26 44.38
C LEU A 32 46.39 -56.81 44.33
N ILE A 33 47.70 -56.56 44.45
CA ILE A 33 48.26 -55.20 44.38
C ILE A 33 48.11 -54.65 42.95
N THR A 34 48.43 -55.43 41.92
CA THR A 34 48.29 -54.99 40.51
C THR A 34 46.83 -54.80 40.11
N PHE A 35 45.93 -55.68 40.55
CA PHE A 35 44.50 -55.54 40.34
C PHE A 35 43.93 -54.34 41.10
N GLY A 36 44.35 -54.12 42.35
CA GLY A 36 43.99 -52.95 43.14
C GLY A 36 44.49 -51.65 42.50
N LEU A 37 45.74 -51.62 42.02
CA LEU A 37 46.31 -50.50 41.29
C LEU A 37 45.53 -50.22 39.99
N LEU A 38 45.15 -51.25 39.24
CA LEU A 38 44.31 -51.14 38.06
C LEU A 38 42.93 -50.56 38.41
N LEU A 39 42.28 -51.03 39.47
CA LEU A 39 40.99 -50.51 39.92
C LEU A 39 41.08 -49.03 40.33
N VAL A 40 42.15 -48.62 41.01
CA VAL A 40 42.38 -47.22 41.37
C VAL A 40 42.59 -46.36 40.12
N LEU A 41 43.38 -46.84 39.16
CA LEU A 41 43.58 -46.16 37.88
C LEU A 41 42.27 -46.06 37.10
N LEU A 42 41.51 -47.14 36.97
CA LEU A 42 40.24 -47.16 36.24
C LEU A 42 39.17 -46.30 36.92
N GLY A 43 39.07 -46.37 38.25
CA GLY A 43 38.17 -45.54 39.04
C GLY A 43 38.46 -44.05 38.91
N LYS A 44 39.74 -43.66 38.87
CA LYS A 44 40.13 -42.25 38.71
C LYS A 44 40.03 -41.76 37.26
N PHE A 45 40.37 -42.60 36.27
CA PHE A 45 40.48 -42.20 34.87
C PHE A 45 39.22 -42.45 34.04
N ALA A 46 38.48 -43.55 34.26
CA ALA A 46 37.33 -43.92 33.43
C ALA A 46 36.00 -43.34 33.95
N TRP A 47 35.85 -43.15 35.27
CA TRP A 47 34.59 -42.68 35.85
C TRP A 47 34.23 -41.25 35.41
N LYS A 48 35.22 -40.36 35.38
CA LYS A 48 35.04 -38.96 34.97
C LYS A 48 34.51 -38.82 33.53
N PRO A 49 35.15 -39.39 32.48
CA PRO A 49 34.67 -39.25 31.10
C PRO A 49 33.30 -39.92 30.87
N ILE A 50 32.97 -41.02 31.57
CA ILE A 50 31.66 -41.66 31.44
C ILE A 50 30.55 -40.72 31.96
N ILE A 51 30.72 -40.14 33.14
CA ILE A 51 29.72 -39.22 33.70
C ILE A 51 29.64 -37.94 32.87
N THR A 52 30.77 -37.37 32.44
CA THR A 52 30.79 -36.17 31.60
C THR A 52 30.04 -36.39 30.28
N THR A 53 30.27 -37.50 29.58
CA THR A 53 29.57 -37.79 28.32
C THR A 53 28.06 -38.03 28.50
N LEU A 54 27.64 -38.61 29.62
CA LEU A 54 26.22 -38.74 29.97
C LEU A 54 25.58 -37.37 30.25
N GLN A 55 26.25 -36.52 31.03
CA GLN A 55 25.78 -35.16 31.32
C GLN A 55 25.72 -34.30 30.06
N GLU A 56 26.69 -34.41 29.15
CA GLU A 56 26.67 -33.73 27.86
C GLU A 56 25.48 -34.17 27.00
N ARG A 57 25.18 -35.49 26.95
CA ARG A 57 24.02 -36.02 26.24
C ARG A 57 22.72 -35.51 26.84
N GLU A 58 22.58 -35.57 28.17
CA GLU A 58 21.41 -35.08 28.89
C GLU A 58 21.20 -33.59 28.62
N THR A 59 22.26 -32.78 28.77
CA THR A 59 22.21 -31.34 28.52
C THR A 59 21.85 -31.03 27.07
N LYS A 60 22.42 -31.77 26.10
CA LYS A 60 22.10 -31.60 24.68
C LYS A 60 20.64 -31.92 24.40
N ILE A 61 20.11 -33.02 24.92
CA ILE A 61 18.71 -33.41 24.73
C ILE A 61 17.77 -32.37 25.36
N LYS A 62 18.05 -31.95 26.60
CA LYS A 62 17.28 -30.91 27.29
C LYS A 62 17.28 -29.61 26.50
N ASN A 63 18.44 -29.14 26.07
CA ASN A 63 18.57 -27.92 25.29
C ASN A 63 17.84 -28.03 23.94
N SER A 64 17.93 -29.16 23.25
CA SER A 64 17.20 -29.39 22.00
C SER A 64 15.68 -29.40 22.20
N LEU A 65 15.19 -30.00 23.29
CA LEU A 65 13.76 -30.02 23.61
C LEU A 65 13.26 -28.61 23.96
N GLU A 66 13.99 -27.87 24.81
CA GLU A 66 13.66 -26.48 25.16
C GLU A 66 13.65 -25.57 23.93
N GLN A 67 14.63 -25.73 23.02
CA GLN A 67 14.67 -25.00 21.77
C GLN A 67 13.49 -25.35 20.85
N ALA A 68 13.12 -26.64 20.76
CA ALA A 68 11.98 -27.08 19.97
C ALA A 68 10.66 -26.52 20.52
N GLU A 69 10.47 -26.55 21.84
CA GLU A 69 9.29 -25.95 22.49
C GLU A 69 9.24 -24.43 22.30
N LYS A 70 10.38 -23.75 22.41
CA LYS A 70 10.46 -22.31 22.17
C LYS A 70 10.12 -21.99 20.71
N ALA A 71 10.74 -22.68 19.76
CA ALA A 71 10.47 -22.49 18.33
C ALA A 71 9.00 -22.74 18.00
N ARG A 72 8.38 -23.76 18.61
CA ARG A 72 6.96 -24.04 18.45
C ARG A 72 6.08 -22.91 19.00
N ARG A 73 6.35 -22.44 20.23
CA ARG A 73 5.62 -21.31 20.83
C ARG A 73 5.77 -20.02 20.01
N ASP A 74 6.98 -19.73 19.54
CA ASP A 74 7.26 -18.57 18.71
C ASP A 74 6.52 -18.67 17.36
N ALA A 75 6.48 -19.86 16.75
CA ALA A 75 5.73 -20.10 15.52
C ALA A 75 4.21 -19.96 15.72
N GLU A 76 3.65 -20.53 16.78
CA GLU A 76 2.23 -20.38 17.14
C GLU A 76 1.89 -18.90 17.38
N GLY A 77 2.75 -18.15 18.07
CA GLY A 77 2.59 -16.71 18.28
C GLY A 77 2.67 -15.89 16.99
N LEU A 78 3.60 -16.23 16.09
CA LEU A 78 3.70 -15.58 14.77
C LEU A 78 2.48 -15.84 13.90
N ILE A 79 1.94 -17.06 13.91
CA ILE A 79 0.71 -17.41 13.19
C ILE A 79 -0.48 -16.62 13.75
N ALA A 80 -0.62 -16.55 15.07
CA ALA A 80 -1.69 -15.77 15.71
C ALA A 80 -1.61 -14.28 15.32
N LYS A 81 -0.41 -13.69 15.39
CA LYS A 81 -0.18 -12.30 14.99
C LYS A 81 -0.44 -12.08 13.49
N ASN A 82 -0.04 -13.01 12.64
CA ASN A 82 -0.30 -12.93 11.21
C ASN A 82 -1.81 -12.94 10.91
N ASN A 83 -2.55 -13.86 11.54
CA ASN A 83 -4.01 -13.92 11.41
C ASN A 83 -4.70 -12.63 11.90
N GLU A 84 -4.22 -12.06 13.01
CA GLU A 84 -4.72 -10.77 13.50
C GLU A 84 -4.45 -9.63 12.50
N MET A 85 -3.23 -9.56 11.95
CA MET A 85 -2.86 -8.57 10.95
C MET A 85 -3.67 -8.73 9.66
N LEU A 86 -3.93 -9.96 9.20
CA LEU A 86 -4.79 -10.23 8.04
C LEU A 86 -6.22 -9.77 8.30
N ALA A 87 -6.80 -10.14 9.45
CA ALA A 87 -8.15 -9.72 9.81
C ALA A 87 -8.25 -8.18 9.95
N GLN A 88 -7.21 -7.52 10.43
CA GLN A 88 -7.15 -6.06 10.49
C GLN A 88 -7.07 -5.45 9.08
N ALA A 89 -6.20 -5.98 8.21
CA ALA A 89 -6.07 -5.51 6.83
C ALA A 89 -7.38 -5.68 6.05
N GLU A 90 -8.12 -6.78 6.26
CA GLU A 90 -9.45 -6.98 5.66
C GLU A 90 -10.46 -5.94 6.15
N ARG A 91 -10.49 -5.65 7.46
CA ARG A 91 -11.37 -4.60 8.02
C ARG A 91 -11.03 -3.22 7.46
N GLU A 92 -9.75 -2.88 7.38
CA GLU A 92 -9.29 -1.61 6.82
C GLU A 92 -9.63 -1.51 5.33
N ALA A 93 -9.43 -2.58 4.55
CA ALA A 93 -9.80 -2.62 3.14
C ALA A 93 -11.31 -2.41 2.93
N GLN A 94 -12.15 -3.06 3.76
CA GLN A 94 -13.60 -2.86 3.72
C GLN A 94 -14.00 -1.43 4.10
N ASP A 95 -13.36 -0.84 5.10
CA ASP A 95 -13.61 0.55 5.50
C ASP A 95 -13.19 1.54 4.40
N ILE A 96 -12.04 1.33 3.77
CA ILE A 96 -11.58 2.13 2.61
C ILE A 96 -12.58 2.01 1.46
N ALA A 97 -13.02 0.81 1.11
CA ALA A 97 -13.99 0.60 0.04
C ALA A 97 -15.34 1.27 0.34
N ARG A 98 -15.82 1.19 1.59
CA ARG A 98 -17.04 1.87 2.03
C ARG A 98 -16.89 3.40 1.93
N LYS A 99 -15.82 3.96 2.48
CA LYS A 99 -15.53 5.41 2.43
C LYS A 99 -15.38 5.90 0.99
N ALA A 100 -14.72 5.14 0.12
CA ALA A 100 -14.59 5.47 -1.29
C ALA A 100 -15.96 5.54 -1.97
N LYS A 101 -16.85 4.56 -1.71
CA LYS A 101 -18.21 4.55 -2.25
C LYS A 101 -19.05 5.73 -1.73
N GLU A 102 -18.98 6.02 -0.43
CA GLU A 102 -19.67 7.17 0.16
C GLU A 102 -19.20 8.50 -0.43
N ASN A 103 -17.88 8.66 -0.57
CA ASN A 103 -17.30 9.87 -1.17
C ASN A 103 -17.66 9.99 -2.65
N ALA A 104 -17.67 8.89 -3.39
CA ALA A 104 -18.07 8.88 -4.80
C ALA A 104 -19.54 9.29 -4.98
N GLU A 105 -20.45 8.78 -4.14
CA GLU A 105 -21.87 9.19 -4.18
C GLU A 105 -22.05 10.66 -3.78
N LYS A 106 -21.32 11.15 -2.75
CA LYS A 106 -21.33 12.57 -2.38
C LYS A 106 -20.85 13.45 -3.54
N LEU A 107 -19.71 13.12 -4.14
CA LEU A 107 -19.14 13.86 -5.25
C LEU A 107 -20.07 13.85 -6.47
N LYS A 108 -20.67 12.70 -6.79
CA LYS A 108 -21.66 12.59 -7.86
C LYS A 108 -22.87 13.52 -7.62
N ASN A 109 -23.38 13.55 -6.40
CA ASN A 109 -24.50 14.43 -6.05
C ASN A 109 -24.10 15.91 -6.12
N GLU A 110 -22.90 16.26 -5.65
CA GLU A 110 -22.35 17.61 -5.73
C GLU A 110 -22.17 18.07 -7.19
N ILE A 111 -21.58 17.23 -8.04
CA ILE A 111 -21.43 17.50 -9.47
C ILE A 111 -22.81 17.66 -10.13
N ALA A 112 -23.77 16.80 -9.82
CA ALA A 112 -25.11 16.88 -10.39
C ALA A 112 -25.83 18.17 -9.97
N GLU A 113 -25.66 18.60 -8.72
CA GLU A 113 -26.26 19.85 -8.23
C GLU A 113 -25.58 21.08 -8.85
N GLN A 114 -24.26 21.09 -8.90
CA GLN A 114 -23.49 22.15 -9.55
C GLN A 114 -23.86 22.28 -11.03
N ALA A 115 -23.99 21.16 -11.75
CA ALA A 115 -24.42 21.14 -13.14
C ALA A 115 -25.83 21.72 -13.33
N LYS A 116 -26.77 21.47 -12.42
CA LYS A 116 -28.10 22.08 -12.45
C LYS A 116 -28.04 23.58 -12.24
N ILE A 117 -27.26 24.04 -11.26
CA ILE A 117 -27.08 25.47 -10.98
C ILE A 117 -26.52 26.18 -12.21
N GLU A 118 -25.48 25.59 -12.84
CA GLU A 118 -24.87 26.12 -14.05
C GLU A 118 -25.85 26.11 -15.23
N ALA A 119 -26.63 25.06 -15.41
CA ALA A 119 -27.65 24.99 -16.46
C ALA A 119 -28.72 26.08 -16.28
N VAL A 120 -29.19 26.32 -15.06
CA VAL A 120 -30.15 27.39 -14.75
C VAL A 120 -29.54 28.76 -15.04
N LYS A 121 -28.28 28.98 -14.63
CA LYS A 121 -27.56 30.23 -14.91
C LYS A 121 -27.39 30.46 -16.41
N LEU A 122 -27.02 29.42 -17.17
CA LEU A 122 -26.90 29.49 -18.62
C LEU A 122 -28.23 29.84 -19.28
N LEU A 123 -29.33 29.21 -18.87
CA LEU A 123 -30.67 29.52 -19.39
C LEU A 123 -31.09 30.96 -19.08
N GLN A 124 -30.78 31.47 -17.90
CA GLN A 124 -31.06 32.86 -17.53
C GLN A 124 -30.26 33.85 -18.41
N THR A 125 -28.97 33.58 -18.61
CA THR A 125 -28.13 34.39 -19.51
C THR A 125 -28.64 34.36 -20.94
N ALA A 126 -28.95 33.17 -21.48
CA ALA A 126 -29.48 33.03 -22.83
C ALA A 126 -30.81 33.77 -23.03
N LYS A 127 -31.72 33.69 -22.05
CA LYS A 127 -32.98 34.46 -22.09
C LYS A 127 -32.73 35.97 -22.14
N LYS A 128 -31.78 36.45 -21.31
CA LYS A 128 -31.41 37.87 -21.29
C LYS A 128 -30.79 38.33 -22.61
N GLU A 129 -29.95 37.50 -23.23
CA GLU A 129 -29.38 37.77 -24.55
C GLU A 129 -30.46 37.83 -25.62
N ILE A 130 -31.39 36.87 -25.64
CA ILE A 130 -32.54 36.86 -26.57
C ILE A 130 -33.39 38.12 -26.41
N ASP A 131 -33.68 38.56 -25.19
CA ASP A 131 -34.45 39.79 -24.96
C ASP A 131 -33.72 41.03 -25.49
N ASN A 132 -32.40 41.10 -25.31
CA ASN A 132 -31.58 42.19 -25.83
C ASN A 132 -31.53 42.17 -27.37
N GLU A 133 -31.36 41.01 -27.99
CA GLU A 133 -31.40 40.85 -29.45
C GLU A 133 -32.76 41.22 -30.02
N LYS A 134 -33.85 40.78 -29.39
CA LYS A 134 -35.22 41.14 -29.80
C LYS A 134 -35.45 42.64 -29.76
N ASN A 135 -34.99 43.32 -28.70
CA ASN A 135 -35.07 44.77 -28.60
C ASN A 135 -34.26 45.46 -29.71
N SER A 136 -33.07 44.94 -30.01
CA SER A 136 -32.22 45.46 -31.08
C SER A 136 -32.86 45.26 -32.46
N ALA A 137 -33.44 44.10 -32.72
CA ALA A 137 -34.19 43.80 -33.94
C ALA A 137 -35.43 44.68 -34.09
N LEU A 138 -36.15 44.97 -33.01
CA LEU A 138 -37.28 45.90 -33.01
C LEU A 138 -36.87 47.32 -33.38
N VAL A 139 -35.75 47.80 -32.84
CA VAL A 139 -35.19 49.13 -33.20
C VAL A 139 -34.82 49.15 -34.68
N PHE A 140 -34.12 48.12 -35.16
CA PHE A 140 -33.77 47.99 -36.58
C PHE A 140 -35.01 48.02 -37.48
N LEU A 141 -36.04 47.23 -37.15
CA LEU A 141 -37.29 47.17 -37.92
C LEU A 141 -38.03 48.51 -37.92
N LYS A 142 -38.06 49.22 -36.79
CA LYS A 142 -38.68 50.57 -36.71
C LYS A 142 -38.00 51.55 -37.66
N ASN A 143 -36.66 51.53 -37.72
CA ASN A 143 -35.89 52.39 -38.62
C ASN A 143 -36.16 52.04 -40.09
N GLU A 144 -36.22 50.74 -40.43
CA GLU A 144 -36.51 50.28 -41.79
C GLU A 144 -37.93 50.68 -42.23
N VAL A 145 -38.92 50.50 -41.36
CA VAL A 145 -40.30 50.91 -41.63
C VAL A 145 -40.42 52.43 -41.80
N ALA A 146 -39.73 53.21 -40.96
CA ALA A 146 -39.69 54.67 -41.10
C ALA A 146 -39.07 55.09 -42.44
N ALA A 147 -37.96 54.45 -42.85
CA ALA A 147 -37.33 54.71 -44.15
C ALA A 147 -38.27 54.37 -45.31
N MET A 148 -38.95 53.22 -45.28
CA MET A 148 -39.95 52.84 -46.29
C MET A 148 -41.13 53.82 -46.33
N ALA A 149 -41.62 54.28 -45.18
CA ALA A 149 -42.71 55.25 -45.10
C ALA A 149 -42.33 56.60 -45.71
N VAL A 150 -41.11 57.10 -45.45
CA VAL A 150 -40.58 58.32 -46.06
C VAL A 150 -40.43 58.16 -47.58
N GLN A 151 -39.91 57.03 -48.05
CA GLN A 151 -39.82 56.75 -49.49
C GLN A 151 -41.20 56.69 -50.16
N ALA A 152 -42.18 56.05 -49.54
CA ALA A 152 -43.55 55.99 -50.03
C ALA A 152 -44.22 57.37 -50.08
N ALA A 153 -44.08 58.16 -49.02
CA ALA A 153 -44.57 59.54 -48.97
C ALA A 153 -43.92 60.40 -50.07
N GLY A 154 -42.60 60.27 -50.28
CA GLY A 154 -41.88 60.95 -51.36
C GLY A 154 -42.39 60.58 -52.75
N LYS A 155 -42.68 59.29 -53.00
CA LYS A 155 -43.28 58.84 -54.27
C LYS A 155 -44.70 59.37 -54.47
N ILE A 156 -45.54 59.39 -53.43
CA ILE A 156 -46.92 59.90 -53.50
C ILE A 156 -46.91 61.41 -53.77
N ILE A 157 -46.06 62.18 -53.06
CA ILE A 157 -45.90 63.61 -53.32
C ILE A 157 -45.41 63.80 -54.76
N GLY A 158 -44.36 63.08 -55.18
CA GLY A 158 -43.85 63.11 -56.55
C GLY A 158 -44.91 62.85 -57.64
N ALA A 159 -45.84 61.93 -57.39
CA ALA A 159 -46.89 61.56 -58.35
C ALA A 159 -48.12 62.49 -58.35
N ASN A 160 -48.33 63.30 -57.30
CA ASN A 160 -49.55 64.09 -57.09
C ASN A 160 -49.31 65.62 -57.17
N LEU A 161 -48.14 66.01 -57.71
CA LEU A 161 -47.71 67.39 -57.87
C LEU A 161 -48.26 68.02 -59.15
N ASP A 162 -49.26 68.87 -58.97
CA ASP A 162 -49.74 69.85 -59.96
C ASP A 162 -49.03 71.20 -59.72
N ALA A 163 -48.76 71.96 -60.78
CA ALA A 163 -47.97 73.20 -60.75
C ALA A 163 -48.53 74.25 -59.77
N GLU A 164 -49.85 74.26 -59.54
CA GLU A 164 -50.49 75.15 -58.56
C GLU A 164 -50.17 74.79 -57.10
N LYS A 165 -50.12 73.50 -56.75
CA LYS A 165 -49.84 73.06 -55.37
C LYS A 165 -48.41 73.35 -54.94
N HIS A 166 -47.46 73.34 -55.89
CA HIS A 166 -46.08 73.75 -55.65
C HIS A 166 -45.96 75.21 -55.21
N ARG A 167 -46.70 76.12 -55.84
CA ARG A 167 -46.70 77.54 -55.47
C ARG A 167 -47.21 77.77 -54.05
N LYS A 168 -48.29 77.07 -53.69
CA LYS A 168 -48.90 77.15 -52.37
C LYS A 168 -48.00 76.59 -51.25
N LEU A 169 -47.35 75.45 -51.48
CA LEU A 169 -46.38 74.87 -50.53
C LEU A 169 -45.15 75.76 -50.31
N VAL A 170 -44.67 76.42 -51.37
CA VAL A 170 -43.56 77.39 -51.27
C VAL A 170 -44.00 78.63 -50.49
N ASP A 171 -45.19 79.18 -50.76
CA ASP A 171 -45.71 80.33 -50.03
C ASP A 171 -45.99 80.00 -48.54
N ASP A 172 -46.49 78.80 -48.23
CA ASP A 172 -46.73 78.35 -46.86
C ASP A 172 -45.41 78.10 -46.11
N PHE A 173 -44.38 77.52 -46.76
CA PHE A 173 -43.05 77.34 -46.17
C PHE A 173 -42.34 78.69 -45.93
N ILE A 174 -42.49 79.67 -46.85
CA ILE A 174 -41.96 81.03 -46.67
C ILE A 174 -42.69 81.76 -45.52
N LYS A 175 -43.97 81.46 -45.28
CA LYS A 175 -44.75 81.99 -44.14
C LYS A 175 -44.38 81.37 -42.79
N GLU A 176 -44.05 80.08 -42.75
CA GLU A 176 -43.69 79.37 -41.52
C GLU A 176 -42.22 79.54 -41.11
N MET A 177 -41.36 80.07 -42.00
CA MET A 177 -40.01 80.48 -41.60
C MET A 177 -40.08 81.71 -40.69
N PRO A 178 -39.64 81.62 -39.42
CA PRO A 178 -39.54 82.80 -38.57
C PRO A 178 -38.44 83.69 -39.16
N THR A 179 -38.81 84.92 -39.53
CA THR A 179 -37.87 85.94 -40.00
C THR A 179 -36.77 86.15 -38.96
N SER A 180 -35.61 85.51 -39.17
CA SER A 180 -34.36 85.85 -38.50
C SER A 180 -33.95 87.23 -39.02
N LYS A 181 -34.32 88.26 -38.24
CA LYS A 181 -33.81 89.62 -38.34
C LYS A 181 -32.84 89.76 -37.18
N ASN A 182 -31.58 90.11 -37.51
CA ASN A 182 -30.43 90.41 -36.64
C ASN A 182 -30.67 90.41 -35.13
#